data_AF-A0A844E4C8-F1
#
_entry.id   AF-A0A844E4C8-F1
#
_cell.length_a   1.000
_cell.length_b   1.000
_cell.length_c   1.000
_cell.angle_alpha   90.00
_cell.angle_beta   90.00
_cell.angle_gamma   90.00
#
_symmetry.space_group_name_H-M   'P 1'
#
loop_
_entity.id
_entity.type
_entity.pdbx_description
1 polymer ?
#
loop_
_entity_poly.entity_id
_entity_poly.type
_entity_poly.pdbx_seq_one_letter_code
_entity_poly.pdbx_strand_id
1 'polypeptide(L)'
;MKNISGDLLYREKHYFVVKDDRTSSTVYTIVVMNYNDEIEHLYTRSADVYKTNETINAFMDELNVDFTLPQTQVSIEQADTELNISASIHGAGINVIVIKEILV
;
A
#
# COMPACT_ATOMS: atom_id res chain seq x y z
N MET A 1 -1.26 10.98 4.68
CA MET A 1 -2.27 10.82 3.61
C MET A 1 -3.63 11.25 4.15
N LYS A 2 -4.28 12.28 3.59
CA LYS A 2 -5.54 12.83 4.13
C LYS A 2 -6.79 12.56 3.29
N ASN A 3 -6.65 11.88 2.14
CA ASN A 3 -7.73 11.77 1.15
C ASN A 3 -8.19 10.32 0.90
N ILE A 4 -7.69 9.35 1.67
CA ILE A 4 -8.20 7.96 1.64
C ILE A 4 -9.16 7.84 2.82
N SER A 5 -10.36 7.33 2.58
CA SER A 5 -11.43 7.26 3.56
C SER A 5 -12.22 5.98 3.36
N GLY A 6 -12.70 5.40 4.46
CA GLY A 6 -13.34 4.09 4.48
C GLY A 6 -12.85 3.28 5.68
N ASP A 7 -13.24 2.02 5.72
CA ASP A 7 -12.89 1.08 6.77
C ASP A 7 -11.59 0.35 6.42
N LEU A 8 -10.64 0.35 7.37
CA LEU A 8 -9.38 -0.39 7.23
C LEU A 8 -9.66 -1.89 7.36
N LEU A 9 -9.47 -2.63 6.27
CA LEU A 9 -9.62 -4.09 6.26
C LEU A 9 -8.34 -4.81 6.64
N TYR A 10 -7.21 -4.36 6.08
CA TYR A 10 -5.91 -4.98 6.23
C TYR A 10 -4.81 -3.97 6.39
N ARG A 11 -3.81 -4.31 7.21
CA ARG A 11 -2.60 -3.52 7.36
C ARG A 11 -1.41 -4.41 7.66
N GLU A 12 -0.46 -4.37 6.76
CA GLU A 12 0.87 -4.96 6.91
C GLU A 12 1.93 -3.85 6.91
N LYS A 13 3.19 -4.25 7.06
CA LYS A 13 4.33 -3.31 7.08
C LYS A 13 4.39 -2.43 5.82
N HIS A 14 4.14 -3.02 4.66
CA HIS A 14 4.35 -2.39 3.36
C HIS A 14 3.07 -2.13 2.57
N TYR A 15 1.92 -2.55 3.07
CA TYR A 15 0.65 -2.25 2.41
C TYR A 15 -0.52 -2.17 3.38
N PHE A 16 -1.58 -1.50 2.97
CA PHE A 16 -2.87 -1.54 3.65
C PHE A 16 -4.02 -1.48 2.66
N VAL A 17 -5.19 -1.99 3.07
CA VAL A 17 -6.40 -2.04 2.25
C VAL A 17 -7.53 -1.32 2.98
N VAL A 18 -8.13 -0.36 2.29
CA VAL A 18 -9.30 0.39 2.76
C VAL A 18 -10.50 0.05 1.89
N LYS A 19 -11.63 -0.25 2.52
CA LYS A 19 -12.91 -0.44 1.84
C LYS A 19 -13.78 0.80 2.02
N ASP A 20 -14.33 1.30 0.93
CA ASP A 20 -15.29 2.40 0.93
C ASP A 20 -16.63 1.95 0.35
N ASP A 21 -17.60 1.76 1.24
CA ASP A 21 -18.99 1.39 0.93
C ASP A 21 -19.94 2.59 0.91
N ARG A 22 -19.41 3.82 1.04
CA ARG A 22 -20.26 5.03 1.11
C ARG A 22 -20.78 5.46 -0.27
N THR A 23 -20.33 4.82 -1.34
CA THR A 23 -20.79 5.08 -2.71
C THR A 23 -21.76 3.99 -3.17
N SER A 24 -22.37 4.17 -4.34
CA SER A 24 -23.28 3.17 -4.94
C SER A 24 -22.59 1.87 -5.37
N SER A 25 -21.27 1.77 -5.23
CA SER A 25 -20.44 0.63 -5.58
C SER A 25 -19.38 0.40 -4.51
N THR A 26 -19.07 -0.85 -4.19
CA THR A 26 -17.96 -1.17 -3.30
C THR A 26 -16.63 -0.74 -3.92
N VAL A 27 -15.83 0.06 -3.21
CA VAL A 27 -14.50 0.49 -3.66
C VAL A 27 -13.42 0.03 -2.69
N TYR A 28 -12.38 -0.62 -3.19
CA TYR A 28 -11.20 -0.99 -2.44
C TYR A 28 -10.02 -0.12 -2.86
N THR A 29 -9.36 0.49 -1.89
CA THR A 29 -8.10 1.22 -2.09
C THR A 29 -7.00 0.43 -1.41
N ILE A 30 -6.10 -0.13 -2.22
CA ILE A 30 -4.87 -0.74 -1.77
C ILE A 30 -3.76 0.32 -1.88
N VAL A 31 -3.00 0.48 -0.80
CA VAL A 31 -1.83 1.35 -0.78
C VAL A 31 -0.63 0.51 -0.44
N VAL A 32 0.35 0.47 -1.34
CA VAL A 32 1.65 -0.17 -1.15
C VAL A 32 2.70 0.93 -0.97
N MET A 33 3.56 0.79 0.04
CA MET A 33 4.51 1.81 0.44
C MET A 33 5.89 1.19 0.67
N ASN A 34 6.87 1.66 -0.09
CA ASN A 34 8.27 1.54 0.26
C ASN A 34 8.71 2.84 0.91
N TYR A 35 8.17 3.10 2.09
CA TYR A 35 8.44 4.30 2.85
C TYR A 35 8.41 3.95 4.32
N ASN A 36 9.41 4.41 5.07
CA ASN A 36 9.49 4.20 6.50
C ASN A 36 9.84 5.52 7.20
N ASP A 37 9.59 5.55 8.52
CA ASP A 37 9.84 6.72 9.35
C ASP A 37 11.31 7.17 9.30
N GLU A 38 12.25 6.25 9.08
CA GLU A 38 13.67 6.58 9.01
C GLU A 38 14.01 7.42 7.78
N ILE A 39 13.50 7.05 6.60
CA ILE A 39 13.61 7.81 5.36
C ILE A 39 12.86 9.14 5.47
N GLU A 40 11.68 9.16 6.08
CA GLU A 40 10.95 10.41 6.34
C GLU A 40 11.76 11.36 7.21
N HIS A 41 12.44 10.85 8.24
CA HIS A 41 13.14 11.71 9.18
C HIS A 41 14.56 12.09 8.75
N LEU A 42 15.06 11.60 7.61
CA LEU A 42 16.38 11.97 7.08
C LEU A 42 16.55 13.49 6.90
N TYR A 43 15.51 14.20 6.47
CA TYR A 43 15.58 15.66 6.25
C TYR A 43 15.24 16.49 7.50
N THR A 44 14.76 15.86 8.58
CA THR A 44 14.33 16.55 9.81
C THR A 44 15.28 16.34 10.98
N ARG A 45 16.07 15.25 10.98
CA ARG A 45 17.08 15.00 12.01
C ARG A 45 18.36 15.74 11.67
N SER A 46 18.96 16.42 12.65
CA SER A 46 20.38 16.78 12.61
C SER A 46 21.21 15.50 12.77
N ALA A 47 21.26 14.69 11.72
CA ALA A 47 22.06 13.47 11.67
C ALA A 47 23.46 13.80 11.15
N ASP A 48 24.49 13.30 11.83
CA ASP A 48 25.84 13.28 11.26
C ASP A 48 25.83 12.38 10.02
N VAL A 49 26.73 12.66 9.06
CA VAL A 49 26.81 12.01 7.74
C VAL A 49 26.84 10.48 7.86
N TYR A 50 27.44 9.95 8.94
CA TYR A 50 27.46 8.53 9.25
C TYR A 50 26.06 7.91 9.42
N LYS A 51 25.18 8.56 10.18
CA LYS A 51 23.82 8.05 10.44
C LYS A 51 22.95 8.15 9.19
N THR A 52 23.12 9.22 8.41
CA THR A 52 22.46 9.35 7.11
C THR A 52 22.83 8.20 6.17
N ASN A 53 24.12 7.87 6.08
CA ASN A 53 24.58 6.75 5.25
C ASN A 53 24.09 5.39 5.76
N GLU A 54 24.06 5.18 7.08
CA GLU A 54 23.52 3.95 7.66
C GLU A 54 22.04 3.75 7.27
N THR A 55 21.20 4.78 7.44
CA THR A 55 19.79 4.73 7.08
C THR A 55 19.59 4.52 5.56
N ILE A 56 20.36 5.19 4.71
CA ILE A 56 20.29 5.00 3.25
C ILE A 56 20.69 3.57 2.86
N ASN A 57 21.76 3.03 3.45
CA ASN A 57 22.24 1.69 3.13
C ASN A 57 21.35 0.57 3.70
N ALA A 58 20.63 0.85 4.80
CA ALA A 58 19.66 -0.07 5.37
C ALA A 58 18.32 -0.06 4.63
N PHE A 59 18.08 0.94 3.77
CA PHE A 59 16.85 1.05 3.00
C PHE A 59 16.80 0.00 1.89
N MET A 60 15.64 -0.64 1.76
CA MET A 60 15.40 -1.63 0.73
C MET A 60 15.10 -0.93 -0.59
N ASP A 61 16.05 -0.96 -1.51
CA ASP A 61 15.97 -0.25 -2.79
C ASP A 61 14.90 -0.82 -3.74
N GLU A 62 14.51 -2.09 -3.57
CA GLU A 62 13.45 -2.70 -4.35
C GLU A 62 12.46 -3.44 -3.44
N LEU A 63 11.24 -2.96 -3.38
CA LEU A 63 10.14 -3.60 -2.68
C LEU A 63 9.25 -4.31 -3.68
N ASN A 64 9.16 -5.63 -3.57
CA ASN A 64 8.20 -6.47 -4.27
C ASN A 64 7.17 -6.98 -3.27
N VAL A 65 5.89 -6.69 -3.52
CA VAL A 65 4.76 -7.10 -2.67
C VAL A 65 3.78 -7.89 -3.52
N ASP A 66 3.63 -9.16 -3.15
CA ASP A 66 2.63 -10.07 -3.69
C ASP A 66 1.71 -10.50 -2.55
N PHE A 67 0.41 -10.23 -2.70
CA PHE A 67 -0.58 -10.68 -1.74
C PHE A 67 -1.91 -10.98 -2.42
N THR A 68 -2.69 -11.79 -1.72
CA THR A 68 -3.95 -12.31 -2.20
C THR A 68 -5.06 -11.83 -1.28
N LEU A 69 -6.10 -11.24 -1.87
CA LEU A 69 -7.32 -10.90 -1.15
C LEU A 69 -8.40 -11.96 -1.45
N PRO A 70 -9.00 -12.58 -0.42
CA PRO A 70 -10.15 -13.45 -0.60
C PRO A 70 -11.32 -12.71 -1.25
N GLN A 71 -12.03 -13.35 -2.20
CA GLN A 71 -13.24 -12.75 -2.79
C GLN A 71 -14.34 -12.43 -1.74
N THR A 72 -14.39 -13.13 -0.61
CA THR A 72 -15.36 -12.82 0.47
C THR A 72 -15.20 -11.39 1.01
N GLN A 73 -14.05 -10.76 0.75
CA GLN A 73 -13.73 -9.42 1.19
C GLN A 73 -13.62 -8.44 0.03
N VAL A 74 -13.75 -8.93 -1.21
CA VAL A 74 -13.68 -8.13 -2.43
C VAL A 74 -14.79 -8.62 -3.36
N SER A 75 -15.92 -7.93 -3.33
CA SER A 75 -17.05 -8.17 -4.24
C SER A 75 -16.62 -7.83 -5.68
N ILE A 76 -15.99 -8.78 -6.36
CA ILE A 76 -15.65 -8.69 -7.79
C ILE A 76 -16.38 -9.84 -8.46
N GLU A 77 -17.41 -9.53 -9.22
CA GLU A 77 -18.06 -10.51 -10.09
C GLU A 77 -17.22 -10.70 -11.36
N GLN A 78 -16.21 -11.59 -11.31
CA GLN A 78 -15.82 -12.54 -12.37
C GLN A 78 -14.41 -13.12 -12.13
N ALA A 79 -14.38 -14.46 -12.16
CA ALA A 79 -13.24 -15.39 -12.30
C ALA A 79 -12.22 -15.48 -11.13
N ASP A 80 -12.15 -16.70 -10.58
CA ASP A 80 -11.27 -17.22 -9.52
C ASP A 80 -11.51 -16.70 -8.09
N THR A 81 -11.39 -17.59 -7.10
CA THR A 81 -11.76 -17.38 -5.68
C THR A 81 -10.96 -16.29 -4.95
N GLU A 82 -9.98 -15.70 -5.63
CA GLU A 82 -8.91 -14.90 -5.06
C GLU A 82 -8.50 -13.79 -6.03
N LEU A 83 -8.26 -12.59 -5.50
CA LEU A 83 -7.66 -11.49 -6.24
C LEU A 83 -6.17 -11.40 -5.89
N ASN A 84 -5.32 -11.63 -6.89
CA ASN A 84 -3.87 -11.51 -6.74
C ASN A 84 -3.41 -10.11 -7.14
N ILE A 85 -2.65 -9.47 -6.25
CA ILE A 85 -2.10 -8.14 -6.44
C ILE A 85 -0.58 -8.22 -6.31
N SER A 86 0.09 -7.79 -7.37
CA SER A 86 1.55 -7.68 -7.44
C SER A 86 1.94 -6.22 -7.66
N ALA A 87 2.82 -5.70 -6.82
CA ALA A 87 3.36 -4.35 -6.95
C ALA A 87 4.87 -4.33 -6.69
N SER A 88 5.59 -3.58 -7.53
CA SER A 88 7.01 -3.31 -7.35
C SER A 88 7.26 -1.81 -7.20
N ILE A 89 8.10 -1.43 -6.23
CA ILE A 89 8.54 -0.05 -6.00
C ILE A 89 10.05 -0.05 -5.92
N HIS A 90 10.68 0.69 -6.84
CA HIS A 90 12.10 1.02 -6.78
C HIS A 90 12.32 2.34 -6.02
N GLY A 91 13.25 2.35 -5.09
CA GLY A 91 13.50 3.46 -4.17
C GLY A 91 12.32 3.72 -3.22
N ALA A 92 12.25 4.93 -2.69
CA ALA A 92 11.16 5.36 -1.82
C ALA A 92 9.93 5.78 -2.63
N GLY A 93 8.77 5.18 -2.35
CA GLY A 93 7.58 5.43 -3.16
C GLY A 93 6.28 4.85 -2.58
N ILE A 94 5.16 5.27 -3.19
CA ILE A 94 3.81 4.83 -2.84
C ILE A 94 3.08 4.47 -4.13
N ASN A 95 2.58 3.24 -4.22
CA ASN A 95 1.66 2.80 -5.27
C ASN A 95 0.25 2.72 -4.69
N VAL A 96 -0.72 3.36 -5.36
CA VAL A 96 -2.14 3.31 -4.97
C VAL A 96 -2.92 2.60 -6.08
N ILE A 97 -3.60 1.52 -5.70
CA ILE A 97 -4.42 0.71 -6.60
C ILE A 97 -5.87 0.84 -6.13
N VAL A 98 -6.75 1.26 -7.03
CA VAL A 98 -8.18 1.43 -6.75
C VAL A 98 -8.97 0.42 -7.56
N ILE A 99 -9.77 -0.37 -6.86
CA ILE A 99 -10.61 -1.41 -7.44
C ILE A 99 -12.05 -1.07 -7.13
N LYS A 100 -12.88 -1.01 -8.16
CA LYS A 100 -14.30 -0.69 -8.04
C LYS A 100 -15.11 -1.84 -8.62
N GLU A 101 -16.06 -2.31 -7.84
CA GLU A 101 -17.07 -3.25 -8.30
C GLU A 101 -17.96 -2.60 -9.37
N ILE A 102 -18.16 -3.29 -10.49
CA ILE A 102 -19.09 -2.89 -11.55
C ILE A 102 -20.30 -3.81 -11.45
N LEU A 103 -21.44 -3.26 -11.05
CA LEU A 103 -22.72 -3.94 -11.11
C LEU A 103 -23.19 -3.96 -12.58
N VAL A 104 -23.42 -5.15 -13.13
CA VAL A 104 -23.87 -5.38 -14.52
C VAL A 104 -25.37 -5.62 -14.56
#